data_AF-A0A419KK88-F1
#
_entry.id   AF-A0A419KK88-F1
#
_cell.length_a   1.000
_cell.length_b   1.000
_cell.length_c   1.000
_cell.angle_alpha   90.00
_cell.angle_beta   90.00
_cell.angle_gamma   90.00
#
_symmetry.space_group_name_H-M   'P 1'
#
loop_
_entity.id
_entity.type
_entity.pdbx_description
1 polymer ?
#
loop_
_entity_poly.entity_id
_entity_poly.type
_entity_poly.pdbx_seq_one_letter_code
_entity_poly.pdbx_strand_id
1 'polypeptide(L)'
;MADCKHESCGTREKVWLPYEFEGRSRGLKPHSYCIHCGIVRNTSADRAKPMGYYMNILARMPMITKVQIRLIVKELESRDFDDAYSMTRSEQEKIFSSVVKKYSKVSKDRIRASL
;
A
#
# COMPACT_ATOMS: atom_id res chain seq x y z
N MET A 1 -0.29 -14.86 -4.66
CA MET A 1 0.89 -15.38 -3.92
C MET A 1 0.94 -14.59 -2.63
N ALA A 2 0.16 -14.99 -1.63
CA ALA A 2 -0.41 -14.05 -0.66
C ALA A 2 0.21 -14.05 0.75
N ASP A 3 1.32 -14.75 1.00
CA ASP A 3 1.92 -14.77 2.36
C ASP A 3 3.44 -14.94 2.33
N CYS A 4 4.15 -14.02 1.67
CA CYS A 4 5.61 -13.99 1.76
C CYS A 4 6.03 -13.22 3.01
N LYS A 5 6.69 -13.89 3.96
CA LYS A 5 7.42 -13.22 5.05
C LYS A 5 8.70 -12.59 4.46
N HIS A 6 8.58 -11.35 4.02
CA HIS A 6 9.64 -10.68 3.28
C HIS A 6 10.97 -10.61 4.05
N GLU A 7 12.00 -11.20 3.46
CA GLU A 7 13.38 -11.12 3.93
C GLU A 7 14.24 -10.47 2.84
N SER A 8 14.91 -9.36 3.19
CA SER A 8 15.69 -8.59 2.21
C SER A 8 17.03 -9.25 1.91
N CYS A 9 17.43 -9.23 0.63
CA CYS A 9 18.76 -9.64 0.20
C CYS A 9 19.88 -8.86 0.92
N GLY A 10 21.08 -9.46 0.94
CA GLY A 10 22.28 -8.84 1.49
C GLY A 10 22.73 -7.60 0.70
N THR A 11 23.58 -6.78 1.32
CA THR A 11 24.04 -5.50 0.73
C THR A 11 24.76 -5.66 -0.61
N ARG A 12 25.46 -6.80 -0.82
CA ARG A 12 26.20 -7.10 -2.06
C ARG A 12 25.35 -7.70 -3.16
N GLU A 13 24.12 -8.10 -2.85
CA GLU A 13 23.24 -8.83 -3.77
C GLU A 13 22.18 -7.92 -4.39
N LYS A 14 22.16 -6.64 -4.02
CA LYS A 14 21.15 -5.67 -4.47
C LYS A 14 21.16 -5.53 -6.00
N VAL A 15 19.97 -5.37 -6.56
CA VAL A 15 19.76 -5.14 -7.99
C VAL A 15 19.79 -3.65 -8.30
N TRP A 16 20.44 -3.27 -9.40
CA TRP A 16 20.45 -1.89 -9.86
C TRP A 16 19.23 -1.62 -10.73
N LEU A 17 18.38 -0.69 -10.31
CA LEU A 17 17.17 -0.33 -11.04
C LEU A 17 17.15 1.19 -11.31
N PRO A 18 16.43 1.62 -12.37
CA PRO A 18 16.17 3.03 -12.61
C PRO A 18 15.57 3.71 -11.38
N TYR A 19 16.12 4.86 -11.03
CA TYR A 19 15.70 5.65 -9.90
C TYR A 19 15.18 7.00 -10.37
N GLU A 20 13.91 7.25 -10.05
CA GLU A 20 13.26 8.54 -10.27
C GLU A 20 13.03 9.23 -8.93
N PHE A 21 13.22 10.55 -8.92
CA PHE A 21 12.91 11.39 -7.79
C PHE A 21 12.27 12.68 -8.30
N GLU A 22 11.06 12.99 -7.80
CA GLU A 22 10.28 14.15 -8.22
C GLU A 22 10.07 14.23 -9.75
N GLY A 23 9.81 13.07 -10.38
CA GLY A 23 9.55 12.98 -11.82
C GLY A 23 10.80 13.16 -12.71
N ARG A 24 12.00 13.16 -12.12
CA ARG A 24 13.27 13.21 -12.87
C ARG A 24 14.05 11.92 -12.69
N SER A 25 14.50 11.36 -13.81
CA SER A 25 15.45 10.23 -13.80
C SER A 25 16.78 10.67 -13.21
N ARG A 26 17.26 9.93 -12.22
CA ARG A 26 18.55 10.15 -11.53
C ARG A 26 19.53 8.99 -11.75
N GLY A 27 19.34 8.23 -12.83
CA GLY A 27 20.17 7.08 -13.16
C GLY A 27 19.75 5.80 -12.43
N LEU A 28 20.72 5.01 -11.97
CA LEU A 28 20.47 3.74 -11.29
C LEU A 28 20.76 3.85 -9.79
N LYS A 29 19.96 3.13 -8.98
CA LYS A 29 20.17 2.99 -7.54
C LYS A 29 20.14 1.51 -7.17
N PRO A 30 20.84 1.06 -6.12
CA PRO A 30 20.73 -0.32 -5.64
C PRO A 30 19.46 -0.51 -4.81
N HIS A 31 18.62 -1.46 -5.21
CA HIS A 31 17.38 -1.85 -4.53
C HIS A 31 17.52 -3.24 -3.90
N SER A 32 17.03 -3.37 -2.67
CA SER A 32 16.84 -4.68 -2.05
C SER A 32 15.62 -5.37 -2.67
N TYR A 33 15.67 -6.69 -2.77
CA TYR A 33 14.53 -7.52 -3.11
C TYR A 33 14.35 -8.61 -2.05
N CYS A 34 13.18 -9.23 -2.04
CA CYS A 34 12.90 -10.36 -1.18
C CYS A 34 13.54 -11.63 -1.75
N ILE A 35 14.38 -12.31 -0.98
CA ILE A 35 15.04 -13.55 -1.42
C ILE A 35 14.06 -14.71 -1.68
N HIS A 36 12.85 -14.65 -1.08
CA HIS A 36 11.86 -15.72 -1.17
C HIS A 36 10.91 -15.55 -2.36
N CYS A 37 10.49 -14.33 -2.69
CA CYS A 37 9.51 -14.07 -3.75
C CYS A 37 10.02 -13.17 -4.89
N GLY A 38 11.22 -12.62 -4.79
CA GLY A 38 11.82 -11.76 -5.81
C GLY A 38 11.26 -10.33 -5.89
N ILE A 39 10.24 -10.00 -5.08
CA ILE A 39 9.63 -8.66 -5.07
C ILE A 39 10.64 -7.61 -4.62
N VAL A 40 10.72 -6.49 -5.33
CA VAL A 40 11.63 -5.38 -5.03
C VAL A 40 11.05 -4.51 -3.92
N ARG A 41 11.89 -4.15 -2.95
CA ARG A 41 11.52 -3.27 -1.84
C ARG A 41 11.27 -1.84 -2.32
N ASN A 42 10.19 -1.25 -1.85
CA ASN A 42 9.96 0.19 -1.99
C ASN A 42 11.01 0.97 -1.16
N THR A 43 11.90 1.68 -1.86
CA THR A 43 12.92 2.54 -1.22
C THR A 43 12.55 4.02 -1.25
N SER A 44 11.35 4.37 -1.74
CA SER A 44 10.89 5.75 -1.80
C SER A 44 10.49 6.28 -0.42
N ALA A 45 10.30 7.59 -0.33
CA ALA A 45 9.68 8.22 0.84
C ALA A 45 8.18 7.88 0.95
N ASP A 46 7.55 7.48 -0.16
CA ASP A 46 6.13 7.17 -0.24
C ASP A 46 5.82 5.75 0.24
N ARG A 47 6.02 5.53 1.54
CA ARG A 47 5.89 4.20 2.15
C ARG A 47 4.45 3.90 2.54
N ALA A 48 4.01 2.68 2.19
CA ALA A 48 2.76 2.11 2.63
C ALA A 48 2.58 2.17 4.17
N LYS A 49 1.32 2.24 4.59
CA LYS A 49 0.87 2.22 5.97
C LYS A 49 0.24 0.86 6.29
N PRO A 50 0.34 0.39 7.55
CA PRO A 50 -0.30 -0.85 7.95
C PRO A 50 -1.82 -0.76 7.85
N MET A 51 -2.49 -1.90 7.68
CA MET A 51 -3.97 -1.99 7.60
C MET A 51 -4.68 -1.25 8.73
N GLY A 52 -4.14 -1.32 9.97
CA GLY A 52 -4.69 -0.65 11.14
C GLY A 52 -4.82 0.88 10.99
N TYR A 53 -3.95 1.52 10.19
CA TYR A 53 -4.06 2.95 9.88
C TYR A 53 -5.37 3.25 9.14
N TYR A 54 -5.70 2.45 8.13
CA TYR A 54 -6.92 2.59 7.33
C TYR A 54 -8.18 2.18 8.11
N MET A 55 -8.08 1.18 8.97
CA MET A 55 -9.16 0.81 9.89
C MET A 55 -9.55 1.96 10.82
N ASN A 56 -8.56 2.70 11.35
CA ASN A 56 -8.80 3.88 12.18
C ASN A 56 -9.46 5.03 11.40
N ILE A 57 -9.18 5.14 10.10
CA ILE A 57 -9.88 6.10 9.23
C ILE A 57 -11.35 5.69 9.08
N LEU A 58 -11.61 4.43 8.72
CA LEU A 58 -12.98 3.91 8.58
C LEU A 58 -13.80 4.06 9.85
N ALA A 59 -13.21 3.77 11.02
CA ALA A 59 -13.87 3.88 12.32
C ALA A 59 -14.29 5.33 12.66
N ARG A 60 -13.60 6.34 12.11
CA ARG A 60 -13.92 7.76 12.32
C ARG A 60 -14.93 8.30 11.31
N MET A 61 -15.35 7.52 10.30
CA MET A 61 -16.32 7.94 9.29
C MET A 61 -17.75 7.58 9.73
N PRO A 62 -18.59 8.55 10.13
CA PRO A 62 -19.91 8.27 10.69
C PRO A 62 -20.91 7.67 9.67
N MET A 63 -20.61 7.76 8.38
CA MET A 63 -21.47 7.30 7.28
C MET A 63 -21.21 5.84 6.88
N ILE A 64 -20.19 5.20 7.47
CA ILE A 64 -19.83 3.82 7.17
C ILE A 64 -20.28 2.93 8.33
N THR A 65 -21.19 2.01 8.02
CA THR A 65 -21.71 1.04 8.99
C THR A 65 -20.66 -0.04 9.29
N LYS A 66 -20.79 -0.71 10.46
CA LYS A 66 -19.91 -1.84 10.83
C LYS A 66 -19.87 -2.94 9.77
N VAL A 67 -20.99 -3.22 9.11
CA VAL A 67 -21.09 -4.21 8.03
C VAL A 67 -20.26 -3.77 6.82
N GLN A 68 -20.35 -2.50 6.42
CA GLN A 68 -19.54 -1.95 5.33
C GLN A 68 -18.05 -1.97 5.66
N ILE A 69 -17.66 -1.60 6.89
CA ILE A 69 -16.26 -1.71 7.35
C ILE A 69 -15.76 -3.15 7.16
N ARG A 70 -16.54 -4.15 7.59
CA ARG A 70 -16.17 -5.56 7.44
C ARG A 70 -16.02 -6.01 5.99
N LEU A 71 -16.90 -5.55 5.10
CA LEU A 71 -16.81 -5.84 3.66
C LEU A 71 -15.58 -5.18 3.03
N ILE A 72 -15.30 -3.92 3.39
CA ILE A 72 -14.14 -3.17 2.92
C ILE A 72 -12.85 -3.87 3.36
N VAL A 73 -12.70 -4.16 4.65
CA VAL A 73 -11.51 -4.82 5.20
C VAL A 73 -11.27 -6.16 4.51
N LYS A 74 -12.31 -6.99 4.36
CA LYS A 74 -12.18 -8.29 3.69
C LYS A 74 -11.73 -8.17 2.23
N GLU A 75 -12.20 -7.16 1.49
CA GLU A 75 -11.72 -6.92 0.12
C GLU A 75 -10.28 -6.39 0.08
N LEU A 76 -9.88 -5.55 1.04
CA LEU A 76 -8.49 -5.06 1.14
C LEU A 76 -7.53 -6.20 1.48
N GLU A 77 -7.89 -7.08 2.42
CA GLU A 77 -7.12 -8.29 2.75
C GLU A 77 -6.93 -9.19 1.52
N SER A 78 -7.96 -9.36 0.69
CA SER A 78 -7.87 -10.17 -0.54
C SER A 78 -6.93 -9.59 -1.62
N ARG A 79 -6.46 -8.35 -1.45
CA ARG A 79 -5.59 -7.63 -2.40
C ARG A 79 -4.16 -7.46 -1.88
N ASP A 80 -3.77 -8.21 -0.85
CA ASP A 80 -2.45 -8.12 -0.20
C ASP A 80 -2.10 -6.67 0.23
N PHE A 81 -3.12 -5.91 0.66
CA PHE A 81 -3.02 -4.48 0.97
C PHE A 81 -2.10 -4.14 2.17
N ASP A 82 -1.68 -5.14 2.94
CA ASP A 82 -0.75 -4.95 4.06
C ASP A 82 0.72 -5.22 3.68
N ASP A 83 1.02 -5.50 2.40
CA ASP A 83 2.41 -5.64 1.94
C ASP A 83 3.14 -4.28 1.90
N ALA A 84 3.61 -3.85 3.07
CA ALA A 84 4.41 -2.65 3.23
C ALA A 84 5.84 -2.78 2.67
N TYR A 85 6.25 -3.96 2.19
CA TYR A 85 7.59 -4.16 1.63
C TYR A 85 7.71 -3.52 0.25
N SER A 86 6.70 -3.70 -0.59
CA SER A 86 6.73 -3.34 -2.01
C SER A 86 5.80 -2.20 -2.38
N MET A 87 4.69 -2.05 -1.67
CA MET A 87 3.64 -1.12 -2.04
C MET A 87 3.96 0.33 -1.65
N THR A 88 3.47 1.28 -2.44
CA THR A 88 3.51 2.72 -2.12
C THR A 88 2.25 3.16 -1.38
N ARG A 89 2.36 4.25 -0.58
CA ARG A 89 1.17 4.83 0.06
C ARG A 89 0.19 5.34 -1.00
N SER A 90 0.68 5.96 -2.07
CA SER A 90 -0.16 6.48 -3.15
C SER A 90 -0.99 5.38 -3.82
N GLU A 91 -0.43 4.19 -4.00
CA GLU A 91 -1.17 3.02 -4.49
C GLU A 91 -2.21 2.54 -3.48
N GLN A 92 -1.85 2.45 -2.19
CA GLN A 92 -2.80 2.12 -1.14
C GLN A 92 -3.98 3.09 -1.11
N GLU A 93 -3.74 4.40 -1.19
CA GLU A 93 -4.80 5.40 -1.17
C GLU A 93 -5.75 5.27 -2.36
N LYS A 94 -5.24 4.91 -3.55
CA LYS A 94 -6.04 4.61 -4.74
C LYS A 94 -6.92 3.37 -4.52
N ILE A 95 -6.32 2.28 -4.04
CA ILE A 95 -7.03 1.02 -3.77
C ILE A 95 -8.09 1.24 -2.69
N PHE A 96 -7.71 1.84 -1.57
CA PHE A 96 -8.60 2.17 -0.45
C PHE A 96 -9.79 3.01 -0.93
N SER A 97 -9.53 4.11 -1.65
CA SER A 97 -10.59 4.97 -2.17
C SER A 97 -11.54 4.23 -3.11
N SER A 98 -11.03 3.31 -3.92
CA SER A 98 -11.83 2.47 -4.81
C SER A 98 -12.73 1.51 -4.03
N VAL A 99 -12.19 0.80 -3.04
CA VAL A 99 -12.93 -0.20 -2.25
C VAL A 99 -13.96 0.47 -1.34
N VAL A 100 -13.62 1.57 -0.68
CA VAL A 100 -14.56 2.34 0.15
C VAL A 100 -15.74 2.84 -0.68
N LYS A 101 -15.48 3.36 -1.89
CA LYS A 101 -16.53 3.81 -2.82
C LYS A 101 -17.43 2.66 -3.30
N LYS A 102 -16.89 1.44 -3.43
CA LYS A 102 -17.68 0.27 -3.86
C LYS A 102 -18.74 -0.12 -2.83
N TYR A 103 -18.41 -0.05 -1.54
CA TYR A 103 -19.30 -0.47 -0.45
C TYR A 103 -20.03 0.67 0.25
N SER A 104 -19.74 1.93 -0.06
CA SER A 104 -20.36 3.09 0.56
C SER A 104 -20.73 4.16 -0.47
N LYS A 105 -21.70 5.01 -0.13
CA LYS A 105 -22.06 6.19 -0.95
C LYS A 105 -21.17 7.41 -0.67
N VAL A 106 -20.04 7.22 0.02
CA VAL A 106 -19.14 8.33 0.38
C VAL A 106 -18.44 8.86 -0.88
N SER A 107 -18.43 10.18 -1.05
CA SER A 107 -17.73 10.82 -2.17
C SER A 107 -16.22 10.66 -2.05
N LYS A 108 -15.52 10.61 -3.19
CA LYS A 108 -14.05 10.51 -3.21
C LYS A 108 -13.38 11.64 -2.44
N ASP A 109 -13.95 12.84 -2.46
CA ASP A 109 -13.37 14.00 -1.79
C ASP A 109 -13.38 13.86 -0.27
N ARG A 110 -14.44 13.27 0.31
CA ARG A 110 -14.51 13.01 1.76
C ARG A 110 -13.56 11.88 2.19
N ILE A 111 -13.37 10.89 1.31
CA ILE A 111 -12.38 9.82 1.55
C ILE A 111 -10.97 10.42 1.56
N ARG A 112 -10.64 11.24 0.56
CA ARG A 112 -9.34 11.94 0.46
C ARG A 112 -9.08 12.87 1.63
N ALA A 113 -10.10 13.60 2.10
CA ALA A 113 -9.97 14.47 3.28
C ALA A 113 -9.67 13.73 4.59
N SER A 114 -9.79 12.40 4.60
CA SER A 114 -9.57 11.56 5.79
C SER A 114 -8.25 10.78 5.76
N LEU A 115 -7.51 10.85 4.65
CA LEU A 115 -6.19 10.22 4.40
C LEU A 115 -5.05 11.22 4.73
#